data_AF-A0A8S1Q835-F1
#
_entry.id   AF-A0A8S1Q835-F1
#
_cell.length_a   1.000
_cell.length_b   1.000
_cell.length_c   1.000
_cell.angle_alpha   90.00
_cell.angle_beta   90.00
_cell.angle_gamma   90.00
#
_symmetry.space_group_name_H-M   'P 1'
#
loop_
_entity.id
_entity.type
_entity.pdbx_description
1 polymer ?
#
loop_
_entity_poly.entity_id
_entity_poly.type
_entity_poly.pdbx_seq_one_letter_code
_entity_poly.pdbx_strand_id
1 'polypeptide(L)'
;MENNRFYLYQSCQKELEQQLKESFLEIKLLKQENKYLSSNFEVFKLKQEETRKLQQLIVELEQRVLILEEENAKQEAEIGYLRGISQSRDIQVNQKASYLQLEQELQDLQVYLKKFIQLHDCLIEKVPNLNLQLCWKEINQVLRNQFNTNQQIQNLQDELKLIEITYKELVHSKDNNLSSLQEMAKQQSIRESRVEIERIRKEVQQKQMDLKQFETKLSELQNEFTYISKIEIRKNNVQMEAEKQLIEFRKGISTTKNQSYNVSQMRDMFKERETNLEMIPERLRDQSEVIAIPSSIMRMQRPQIEINDRYDDYQEVKTPIEKTIDQTRKILSRQLSQASILRDQKYI
;
A
#
# COMPACT_ATOMS: atom_id res chain seq x y z
N MET A 1 -6.37 -1.10 110.80
CA MET A 1 -7.09 -0.56 109.63
C MET A 1 -6.21 -0.44 108.37
N GLU A 2 -4.88 -0.62 108.45
CA GLU A 2 -3.97 -0.41 107.31
C GLU A 2 -3.96 -1.57 106.30
N ASN A 3 -4.14 -2.82 106.74
CA ASN A 3 -4.20 -3.98 105.83
C ASN A 3 -5.35 -3.89 104.82
N ASN A 4 -6.54 -3.40 105.20
CA ASN A 4 -7.66 -3.25 104.28
C ASN A 4 -7.42 -2.21 103.18
N ARG A 5 -6.65 -1.14 103.46
CA ARG A 5 -6.28 -0.15 102.43
C ARG A 5 -5.29 -0.73 101.43
N PHE A 6 -4.29 -1.49 101.91
CA PHE A 6 -3.30 -2.11 101.02
C PHE A 6 -3.94 -3.09 100.03
N TYR A 7 -4.85 -3.95 100.49
CA TYR A 7 -5.58 -4.87 99.61
C TYR A 7 -6.53 -4.14 98.65
N LEU A 8 -7.17 -3.04 99.09
CA LEU A 8 -8.00 -2.21 98.20
C LEU A 8 -7.16 -1.55 97.09
N TYR A 9 -6.00 -0.98 97.44
CA TYR A 9 -5.09 -0.36 96.48
C TYR A 9 -4.49 -1.40 95.52
N GLN A 10 -4.15 -2.58 96.01
CA GLN A 10 -3.64 -3.67 95.16
C GLN A 10 -4.74 -4.22 94.23
N SER A 11 -5.99 -4.31 94.70
CA SER A 11 -7.13 -4.67 93.87
C SER A 11 -7.40 -3.63 92.79
N CYS A 12 -7.42 -2.34 93.17
CA CYS A 12 -7.63 -1.23 92.25
C CYS A 12 -6.51 -1.13 91.20
N GLN A 13 -5.25 -1.39 91.60
CA GLN A 13 -4.12 -1.44 90.67
C GLN A 13 -4.24 -2.60 89.68
N LYS A 14 -4.65 -3.79 90.13
CA LYS A 14 -4.91 -4.93 89.24
C LYS A 14 -6.06 -4.66 88.28
N GLU A 15 -7.12 -4.00 88.74
CA GLU A 15 -8.27 -3.62 87.92
C GLU A 15 -7.88 -2.57 86.86
N LEU A 16 -7.08 -1.57 87.22
CA LEU A 16 -6.49 -0.61 86.28
C LEU A 16 -5.57 -1.27 85.26
N GLU A 17 -4.69 -2.18 85.68
CA GLU A 17 -3.83 -2.95 84.77
C GLU A 17 -4.64 -3.82 83.81
N GLN A 18 -5.76 -4.38 84.28
CA GLN A 18 -6.66 -5.16 83.46
C GLN A 18 -7.41 -4.30 82.46
N GLN A 19 -7.97 -3.16 82.88
CA GLN A 19 -8.60 -2.18 81.99
C GLN A 19 -7.62 -1.64 80.94
N LEU A 20 -6.36 -1.41 81.31
CA LEU A 20 -5.32 -0.99 80.38
C LEU A 20 -5.05 -2.07 79.33
N LYS A 21 -4.95 -3.34 79.75
CA LYS A 21 -4.76 -4.49 78.83
C LYS A 21 -5.95 -4.67 77.89
N GLU A 22 -7.17 -4.54 78.41
CA GLU A 22 -8.41 -4.60 77.62
C GLU A 22 -8.47 -3.46 76.61
N SER A 23 -8.14 -2.23 77.01
CA SER A 23 -8.05 -1.07 76.11
C SER A 23 -6.97 -1.23 75.04
N PHE A 24 -5.80 -1.78 75.38
CA PHE A 24 -4.76 -2.09 74.40
C PHE A 24 -5.22 -3.14 73.37
N LEU A 25 -5.96 -4.15 73.82
CA LEU A 25 -6.52 -5.18 72.94
C LEU A 25 -7.60 -4.57 72.03
N GLU A 26 -8.47 -3.73 72.57
CA GLU A 26 -9.51 -3.00 71.82
C GLU A 26 -8.89 -2.08 70.75
N ILE A 27 -7.87 -1.29 71.09
CA ILE A 27 -7.15 -0.43 70.14
C ILE A 27 -6.50 -1.28 69.03
N LYS A 28 -5.96 -2.46 69.37
CA LYS A 28 -5.36 -3.36 68.39
C LYS A 28 -6.42 -3.93 67.43
N LEU A 29 -7.58 -4.32 67.94
CA LEU A 29 -8.72 -4.78 67.14
C LEU A 29 -9.25 -3.66 66.23
N LEU A 30 -9.47 -2.46 66.78
CA LEU A 30 -9.92 -1.29 66.01
C LEU A 30 -8.93 -0.91 64.91
N LYS A 31 -7.61 -0.99 65.14
CA LYS A 31 -6.60 -0.77 64.10
C LYS A 31 -6.67 -1.81 62.99
N GLN A 32 -6.93 -3.08 63.33
CA GLN A 32 -7.07 -4.15 62.35
C GLN A 32 -8.35 -3.97 61.52
N GLU A 33 -9.46 -3.62 62.16
CA GLU A 33 -10.72 -3.32 61.49
C GLU A 33 -10.60 -2.10 60.57
N ASN A 34 -9.95 -1.03 61.02
CA ASN A 34 -9.72 0.17 60.21
C ASN A 34 -8.82 -0.14 58.99
N LYS A 35 -7.79 -0.99 59.16
CA LYS A 35 -6.97 -1.47 58.04
C LYS A 35 -7.78 -2.27 57.03
N TYR A 36 -8.67 -3.15 57.51
CA TYR A 36 -9.57 -3.94 56.67
C TYR A 36 -10.57 -3.06 55.89
N LEU A 37 -11.18 -2.07 56.57
CA LEU A 37 -12.08 -1.09 55.96
C LEU A 37 -11.37 -0.23 54.92
N SER A 38 -10.15 0.23 55.21
CA SER A 38 -9.34 1.01 54.26
C SER A 38 -9.01 0.21 53.00
N SER A 39 -8.62 -1.06 53.13
CA SER A 39 -8.37 -1.92 51.97
C SER A 39 -9.64 -2.18 51.15
N ASN A 40 -10.78 -2.38 51.82
CA ASN A 40 -12.05 -2.58 51.12
C ASN A 40 -12.53 -1.30 50.41
N PHE A 41 -12.22 -0.12 50.96
CA PHE A 41 -12.57 1.15 50.34
C PHE A 41 -11.77 1.41 49.04
N GLU A 42 -10.49 1.04 49.02
CA GLU A 42 -9.68 1.10 47.79
C GLU A 42 -10.21 0.13 46.72
N VAL A 43 -10.56 -1.10 47.12
CA VAL A 43 -11.20 -2.07 46.22
C VAL A 43 -12.54 -1.56 45.69
N PHE A 44 -13.33 -0.89 46.53
CA PHE A 44 -14.59 -0.28 46.12
C PHE A 44 -14.39 0.84 45.08
N LYS A 45 -13.40 1.72 45.28
CA LYS A 45 -13.06 2.76 44.31
C LYS A 45 -12.63 2.19 42.96
N LEU A 46 -11.78 1.16 42.96
CA LEU A 46 -11.34 0.49 41.74
C LEU A 46 -12.53 -0.11 40.97
N LYS A 47 -13.45 -0.80 41.68
CA LYS A 47 -14.68 -1.32 41.07
C LYS A 47 -15.59 -0.23 40.53
N GLN A 48 -15.68 0.91 41.21
CA GLN A 48 -16.48 2.04 40.74
C GLN A 48 -15.90 2.66 39.46
N GLU A 49 -14.57 2.76 39.37
CA GLU A 49 -13.89 3.27 38.17
C GLU A 49 -14.01 2.29 36.99
N GLU A 50 -13.91 0.99 37.24
CA GLU A 50 -14.17 -0.06 36.25
C GLU A 50 -15.63 -0.02 35.76
N THR A 51 -16.59 0.14 36.68
CA THR A 51 -18.01 0.30 36.33
C THR A 51 -18.23 1.53 35.44
N ARG A 52 -17.56 2.65 35.74
CA ARG A 52 -17.66 3.87 34.93
C ARG A 52 -17.08 3.68 33.52
N LYS A 53 -15.96 2.96 33.38
CA LYS A 53 -15.37 2.61 32.09
C LYS A 53 -16.30 1.70 31.29
N LEU A 54 -16.91 0.71 31.94
CA LEU A 54 -17.90 -0.18 31.31
C LEU A 54 -19.14 0.59 30.85
N GLN A 55 -19.64 1.54 31.65
CA GLN A 55 -20.75 2.40 31.24
C GLN A 55 -20.41 3.26 30.01
N GLN A 56 -19.19 3.81 29.94
CA GLN A 56 -18.73 4.55 28.77
C GLN A 56 -18.66 3.66 27.52
N LEU A 57 -18.11 2.44 27.67
CA LEU A 57 -18.04 1.47 26.58
C LEU A 57 -19.43 1.05 26.09
N ILE A 58 -20.40 0.88 26.99
CA ILE A 58 -21.79 0.58 26.62
C ILE A 58 -22.37 1.71 25.75
N VAL A 59 -22.18 2.98 26.15
CA VAL A 59 -22.65 4.12 25.36
C VAL A 59 -21.98 4.18 23.98
N GLU A 60 -20.68 3.92 23.89
CA GLU A 60 -19.97 3.85 22.61
C GLU A 60 -20.47 2.71 21.72
N LEU A 61 -20.76 1.55 22.30
CA LEU A 61 -21.33 0.41 21.59
C LEU A 61 -22.76 0.68 21.13
N GLU A 62 -23.61 1.31 21.94
CA GLU A 62 -24.96 1.71 21.57
C GLU A 62 -24.94 2.71 20.40
N GLN A 63 -24.03 3.69 20.43
CA GLN A 63 -23.83 4.61 19.31
C GLN A 63 -23.35 3.88 18.05
N ARG A 64 -22.45 2.90 18.20
CA ARG A 64 -21.97 2.10 17.07
C ARG A 64 -23.07 1.25 16.46
N VAL A 65 -23.95 0.67 17.29
CA VAL A 65 -25.13 -0.08 16.85
C VAL A 65 -26.09 0.83 16.07
N LEU A 66 -26.40 2.03 16.57
CA LEU A 66 -27.24 3.00 15.86
C LEU A 66 -26.67 3.38 14.48
N ILE A 67 -25.34 3.57 14.38
CA ILE A 67 -24.68 3.85 13.09
C ILE A 67 -24.84 2.65 12.14
N LEU A 68 -24.65 1.43 12.62
CA LEU A 68 -24.80 0.22 11.82
C LEU A 68 -26.25 -0.01 11.39
N GLU A 69 -27.22 0.30 12.24
CA GLU A 69 -28.65 0.26 11.89
C GLU A 69 -28.99 1.27 10.79
N GLU A 70 -28.42 2.47 10.84
CA GLU A 70 -28.58 3.49 9.80
C GLU A 70 -27.94 3.07 8.47
N GLU A 71 -26.73 2.49 8.51
CA GLU A 71 -26.07 1.93 7.32
C GLU A 71 -26.86 0.78 6.72
N ASN A 72 -27.39 -0.12 7.56
CA ASN A 72 -28.21 -1.24 7.12
C ASN A 72 -29.53 -0.76 6.50
N ALA A 73 -30.18 0.25 7.09
CA ALA A 73 -31.38 0.86 6.50
C ALA A 73 -31.11 1.52 5.14
N LYS A 74 -29.94 2.15 4.95
CA LYS A 74 -29.52 2.69 3.64
C LYS A 74 -29.32 1.58 2.61
N GLN A 75 -28.72 0.46 3.01
CA GLN A 75 -28.55 -0.71 2.14
C GLN A 75 -29.89 -1.36 1.80
N GLU A 76 -30.80 -1.50 2.75
CA GLU A 76 -32.15 -2.01 2.49
C GLU A 76 -32.94 -1.11 1.53
N ALA A 77 -32.80 0.21 1.65
CA ALA A 77 -33.40 1.17 0.73
C ALA A 77 -32.80 1.05 -0.69
N GLU A 78 -31.48 0.88 -0.81
CA GLU A 78 -30.80 0.64 -2.08
C GLU A 78 -31.23 -0.68 -2.72
N ILE A 79 -31.31 -1.77 -1.93
CA ILE A 79 -31.82 -3.06 -2.38
C ILE A 79 -33.28 -2.95 -2.82
N GLY A 80 -34.12 -2.21 -2.08
CA GLY A 80 -35.51 -1.94 -2.43
C GLY A 80 -35.63 -1.19 -3.76
N TYR A 81 -34.80 -0.17 -3.96
CA TYR A 81 -34.72 0.59 -5.21
C TYR A 81 -34.27 -0.29 -6.38
N LEU A 82 -33.21 -1.08 -6.20
CA LEU A 82 -32.71 -2.02 -7.21
C LEU A 82 -33.74 -3.11 -7.53
N ARG A 83 -34.47 -3.64 -6.54
CA ARG A 83 -35.57 -4.58 -6.76
C ARG A 83 -36.75 -3.94 -7.50
N GLY A 84 -37.08 -2.68 -7.23
CA GLY A 84 -38.08 -1.93 -7.98
C GLY A 84 -37.69 -1.73 -9.46
N ILE A 85 -36.40 -1.47 -9.72
CA ILE A 85 -35.83 -1.46 -11.09
C ILE A 85 -35.87 -2.85 -11.72
N SER A 86 -35.64 -3.90 -10.93
CA SER A 86 -35.65 -5.30 -11.40
C SER A 86 -37.06 -5.73 -11.80
N GLN A 87 -38.08 -5.45 -10.97
CA GLN A 87 -39.47 -5.82 -11.25
C GLN A 87 -40.07 -5.03 -12.43
N SER A 88 -39.63 -3.79 -12.66
CA SER A 88 -40.00 -3.03 -13.86
C SER A 88 -39.25 -3.52 -15.11
N ARG A 89 -38.09 -4.16 -14.96
CA ARG A 89 -37.35 -4.84 -16.05
C ARG A 89 -37.79 -6.28 -16.29
N ASP A 90 -38.28 -7.03 -15.30
CA ASP A 90 -38.73 -8.43 -15.49
C ASP A 90 -39.97 -8.53 -16.40
N ILE A 91 -40.75 -7.45 -16.52
CA ILE A 91 -41.84 -7.35 -17.49
C ILE A 91 -41.30 -7.16 -18.94
N GLN A 92 -40.05 -6.71 -19.10
CA GLN A 92 -39.37 -6.52 -20.40
C GLN A 92 -38.32 -7.59 -20.73
N VAL A 93 -37.72 -8.27 -19.74
CA VAL A 93 -36.63 -9.24 -19.94
C VAL A 93 -37.09 -10.56 -20.60
N ASN A 94 -38.40 -10.76 -20.75
CA ASN A 94 -38.94 -11.85 -21.59
C ASN A 94 -38.92 -11.53 -23.10
N GLN A 95 -38.35 -10.39 -23.52
CA GLN A 95 -38.13 -10.09 -24.93
C GLN A 95 -36.62 -10.10 -25.20
N LYS A 96 -36.17 -11.05 -26.04
CA LYS A 96 -34.80 -11.04 -26.58
C LYS A 96 -34.51 -9.65 -27.17
N ALA A 97 -33.38 -9.05 -26.79
CA ALA A 97 -32.95 -7.76 -27.32
C ALA A 97 -33.02 -7.80 -28.86
N SER A 98 -33.72 -6.84 -29.45
CA SER A 98 -33.83 -6.77 -30.91
C SER A 98 -32.45 -6.46 -31.50
N TYR A 99 -32.18 -6.93 -32.72
CA TYR A 99 -30.93 -6.63 -33.43
C TYR A 99 -30.61 -5.12 -33.44
N LEU A 100 -31.66 -4.29 -33.56
CA LEU A 100 -31.54 -2.82 -33.56
C LEU A 100 -31.02 -2.26 -32.23
N GLN A 101 -31.44 -2.84 -31.10
CA GLN A 101 -30.97 -2.44 -29.77
C GLN A 101 -29.52 -2.83 -29.55
N LEU A 102 -29.14 -4.05 -29.96
CA LEU A 102 -27.75 -4.50 -29.87
C LEU A 102 -26.84 -3.65 -30.76
N GLU A 103 -27.29 -3.27 -31.95
CA GLU A 103 -26.55 -2.39 -32.86
C GLU A 103 -26.36 -1.00 -32.26
N GLN A 104 -27.39 -0.44 -31.61
CA GLN A 104 -27.31 0.83 -30.89
C GLN A 104 -26.37 0.77 -29.69
N GLU A 105 -26.44 -0.28 -28.87
CA GLU A 105 -25.53 -0.47 -27.73
C GLU A 105 -24.07 -0.62 -28.19
N LEU A 106 -23.83 -1.30 -29.31
CA LEU A 106 -22.51 -1.43 -29.92
C LEU A 106 -22.00 -0.07 -30.42
N GLN A 107 -22.87 0.73 -31.02
CA GLN A 107 -22.56 2.09 -31.47
C GLN A 107 -22.20 3.01 -30.29
N ASP A 108 -23.00 2.96 -29.22
CA ASP A 108 -22.78 3.76 -28.00
C ASP A 108 -21.49 3.34 -27.28
N LEU A 109 -21.21 2.04 -27.21
CA LEU A 109 -19.94 1.51 -26.71
C LEU A 109 -18.76 1.99 -27.56
N GLN A 110 -18.86 1.99 -28.89
CA GLN A 110 -17.81 2.52 -29.76
C GLN A 110 -17.57 4.01 -29.54
N VAL A 111 -18.63 4.81 -29.37
CA VAL A 111 -18.53 6.25 -29.06
C VAL A 111 -17.88 6.46 -27.70
N TYR A 112 -18.28 5.69 -26.69
CA TYR A 112 -17.70 5.74 -25.36
C TYR A 112 -16.22 5.36 -25.37
N LEU A 113 -15.85 4.28 -26.06
CA LEU A 113 -14.47 3.83 -26.21
C LEU A 113 -13.61 4.90 -26.89
N LYS A 114 -14.15 5.55 -27.93
CA LYS A 114 -13.46 6.64 -28.63
C LYS A 114 -13.23 7.86 -27.74
N LYS A 115 -14.25 8.26 -26.97
CA LYS A 115 -14.11 9.34 -25.97
C LYS A 115 -13.11 8.98 -24.88
N PHE A 116 -13.14 7.75 -24.40
CA PHE A 116 -12.20 7.25 -23.39
C PHE A 116 -10.75 7.28 -23.92
N ILE A 117 -10.50 6.79 -25.14
CA ILE A 117 -9.17 6.84 -25.78
C ILE A 117 -8.70 8.29 -25.93
N GLN A 118 -9.56 9.19 -26.42
CA GLN A 118 -9.21 10.61 -26.57
C GLN A 118 -8.88 11.28 -25.23
N LEU A 119 -9.63 10.96 -24.18
CA LEU A 119 -9.43 11.50 -22.85
C LEU A 119 -8.15 10.94 -22.22
N HIS A 120 -7.86 9.65 -22.47
CA HIS A 120 -6.64 8.99 -22.04
C HIS A 120 -5.40 9.56 -22.74
N ASP A 121 -5.46 9.78 -24.05
CA ASP A 121 -4.39 10.39 -24.85
C ASP A 121 -4.13 11.85 -24.41
N CYS A 122 -5.20 12.62 -24.11
CA CYS A 122 -5.07 13.98 -23.54
C CYS A 122 -4.46 14.01 -22.13
N LEU A 123 -4.73 13.00 -21.29
CA LEU A 123 -4.18 12.94 -19.92
C LEU A 123 -2.70 12.58 -19.91
N ILE A 124 -2.25 11.75 -20.86
CA ILE A 124 -0.82 11.41 -21.02
C ILE A 124 0.00 12.65 -21.37
N GLU A 125 -0.50 13.52 -22.25
CA GLU A 125 0.20 14.77 -22.62
C GLU A 125 0.39 15.73 -21.44
N LYS A 126 -0.41 15.58 -20.38
CA LYS A 126 -0.27 16.33 -19.12
C LYS A 126 0.75 15.73 -18.15
N VAL A 127 1.27 14.53 -18.41
CA VAL A 127 2.35 13.93 -17.60
C VAL A 127 3.65 14.70 -17.88
N PRO A 128 4.27 15.39 -16.92
CA PRO A 128 5.44 16.23 -17.19
C PRO A 128 6.67 15.45 -17.65
N ASN A 129 6.71 14.15 -17.35
CA ASN A 129 7.83 13.27 -17.67
C ASN A 129 7.65 12.63 -19.06
N LEU A 130 8.43 13.13 -20.02
CA LEU A 130 8.46 12.67 -21.42
C LEU A 130 8.72 11.16 -21.55
N ASN A 131 9.56 10.58 -20.68
CA ASN A 131 9.90 9.16 -20.74
C ASN A 131 8.71 8.27 -20.34
N LEU A 132 7.90 8.70 -19.36
CA LEU A 132 6.64 8.01 -19.04
C LEU A 132 5.64 8.09 -20.19
N GLN A 133 5.56 9.24 -20.87
CA GLN A 133 4.69 9.39 -22.05
C GLN A 133 5.11 8.47 -23.20
N LEU A 134 6.41 8.43 -23.51
CA LEU A 134 6.96 7.58 -24.58
C LEU A 134 6.75 6.09 -24.27
N CYS A 135 7.11 5.66 -23.05
CA CYS A 135 6.90 4.28 -22.61
C CYS A 135 5.42 3.89 -22.68
N TRP A 136 4.52 4.77 -22.25
CA TRP A 136 3.09 4.53 -22.35
C TRP A 136 2.58 4.44 -23.80
N LYS A 137 3.04 5.33 -24.70
CA LYS A 137 2.70 5.27 -26.13
C LYS A 137 3.14 3.94 -26.75
N GLU A 138 4.33 3.46 -26.40
CA GLU A 138 4.80 2.16 -26.88
C GLU A 138 3.99 0.99 -26.33
N ILE A 139 3.64 0.99 -25.04
CA ILE A 139 2.75 -0.03 -24.45
C ILE A 139 1.43 -0.09 -25.21
N ASN A 140 0.80 1.07 -25.44
CA ASN A 140 -0.45 1.16 -26.18
C ASN A 140 -0.32 0.65 -27.62
N GLN A 141 0.79 0.94 -28.29
CA GLN A 141 1.03 0.43 -29.64
C GLN A 141 1.19 -1.11 -29.66
N VAL A 142 1.90 -1.68 -28.69
CA VAL A 142 2.07 -3.14 -28.57
C VAL A 142 0.73 -3.82 -28.30
N LEU A 143 -0.10 -3.26 -27.42
CA LEU A 143 -1.45 -3.77 -27.15
C LEU A 143 -2.35 -3.76 -28.40
N ARG A 144 -2.32 -2.67 -29.19
CA ARG A 144 -3.05 -2.60 -30.46
C ARG A 144 -2.59 -3.66 -31.45
N ASN A 145 -1.28 -3.87 -31.55
CA ASN A 145 -0.71 -4.90 -32.41
C ASN A 145 -1.12 -6.31 -31.95
N GLN A 146 -1.08 -6.61 -30.64
CA GLN A 146 -1.57 -7.88 -30.09
C GLN A 146 -3.05 -8.12 -30.41
N PHE A 147 -3.89 -7.12 -30.23
CA PHE A 147 -5.32 -7.22 -30.54
C PHE A 147 -5.55 -7.55 -32.03
N ASN A 148 -4.89 -6.81 -32.92
CA ASN A 148 -4.99 -7.04 -34.37
C ASN A 148 -4.50 -8.44 -34.77
N THR A 149 -3.38 -8.89 -34.21
CA THR A 149 -2.83 -10.23 -34.50
C THR A 149 -3.73 -11.34 -33.97
N ASN A 150 -4.31 -11.19 -32.78
CA ASN A 150 -5.30 -12.11 -32.23
C ASN A 150 -6.53 -12.22 -33.15
N GLN A 151 -7.05 -11.08 -33.63
CA GLN A 151 -8.17 -11.07 -34.57
C GLN A 151 -7.81 -11.79 -35.88
N GLN A 152 -6.60 -11.58 -36.40
CA GLN A 152 -6.14 -12.29 -37.60
C GLN A 152 -6.01 -13.79 -37.39
N ILE A 153 -5.49 -14.23 -36.23
CA ILE A 153 -5.44 -15.66 -35.88
C ILE A 153 -6.84 -16.25 -35.83
N GLN A 154 -7.79 -15.55 -35.20
CA GLN A 154 -9.17 -16.02 -35.12
C GLN A 154 -9.79 -16.19 -36.52
N ASN A 155 -9.62 -15.19 -37.38
CA ASN A 155 -10.12 -15.25 -38.76
C ASN A 155 -9.52 -16.44 -39.53
N LEU A 156 -8.20 -16.65 -39.42
CA LEU A 156 -7.51 -17.78 -40.05
C LEU A 156 -7.96 -19.13 -39.48
N GLN A 157 -8.25 -19.21 -38.18
CA GLN A 157 -8.77 -20.43 -37.55
C GLN A 157 -10.18 -20.76 -38.01
N ASP A 158 -11.03 -19.76 -38.23
CA ASP A 158 -12.39 -19.97 -38.73
C ASP A 158 -12.38 -20.35 -40.23
N GLU A 159 -11.49 -19.74 -41.03
CA GLU A 159 -11.22 -20.18 -42.41
C GLU A 159 -10.70 -21.63 -42.45
N LEU A 160 -9.75 -21.97 -41.58
CA LEU A 160 -9.21 -23.33 -41.47
C LEU A 160 -10.31 -24.36 -41.15
N LYS A 161 -11.20 -24.05 -40.20
CA LYS A 161 -12.33 -24.94 -39.86
C LYS A 161 -13.24 -25.16 -41.06
N LEU A 162 -13.55 -24.11 -41.81
CA LEU A 162 -14.41 -24.22 -42.99
C LEU A 162 -13.77 -25.15 -44.04
N ILE A 163 -12.50 -24.92 -44.37
CA ILE A 163 -11.77 -25.74 -45.35
C ILE A 163 -11.63 -27.19 -44.86
N GLU A 164 -11.39 -27.41 -43.56
CA GLU A 164 -11.31 -28.75 -42.98
C GLU A 164 -12.65 -29.51 -43.05
N ILE A 165 -13.78 -28.82 -42.88
CA ILE A 165 -15.12 -29.40 -43.05
C ILE A 165 -15.31 -29.80 -44.52
N THR A 166 -15.08 -28.89 -45.46
CA THR A 166 -15.22 -29.16 -46.90
C THR A 166 -14.29 -30.28 -47.35
N TYR A 167 -13.05 -30.31 -46.87
CA TYR A 167 -12.09 -31.39 -47.13
C TYR A 167 -12.61 -32.74 -46.62
N LYS A 168 -13.14 -32.80 -45.39
CA LYS A 168 -13.71 -34.04 -44.83
C LYS A 168 -14.91 -34.51 -45.65
N GLU A 169 -15.81 -33.60 -46.02
CA GLU A 169 -16.97 -33.91 -46.85
C GLU A 169 -16.56 -34.45 -48.23
N LEU A 170 -15.60 -33.81 -48.89
CA LEU A 170 -15.03 -34.27 -50.16
C LEU A 170 -14.39 -35.66 -50.03
N VAL A 171 -13.63 -35.91 -48.98
CA VAL A 171 -12.97 -37.22 -48.78
C VAL A 171 -13.98 -38.34 -48.51
N HIS A 172 -15.07 -38.05 -47.81
CA HIS A 172 -16.06 -39.06 -47.38
C HIS A 172 -17.31 -39.12 -48.27
N SER A 173 -17.40 -38.29 -49.33
CA SER A 173 -18.53 -38.36 -50.27
C SER A 173 -18.54 -39.72 -50.98
N LYS A 174 -19.70 -40.39 -51.00
CA LYS A 174 -19.86 -41.67 -51.71
C LYS A 174 -19.89 -41.46 -53.22
N ASP A 175 -18.92 -42.03 -53.93
CA ASP A 175 -18.70 -41.83 -55.36
C ASP A 175 -19.48 -42.84 -56.22
N ASN A 176 -20.80 -42.89 -56.04
CA ASN A 176 -21.63 -43.74 -56.89
C ASN A 176 -21.85 -43.00 -58.22
N ASN A 177 -21.16 -43.43 -59.28
CA ASN A 177 -21.26 -42.97 -60.68
C ASN A 177 -20.49 -41.70 -61.07
N LEU A 178 -19.30 -41.44 -60.50
CA LEU A 178 -18.41 -40.39 -61.04
C LEU A 178 -17.74 -40.84 -62.34
N SER A 179 -17.64 -39.92 -63.31
CA SER A 179 -16.77 -40.10 -64.48
C SER A 179 -15.29 -39.95 -64.09
N SER A 180 -14.38 -40.55 -64.87
CA SER A 180 -12.92 -40.43 -64.66
C SER A 180 -12.43 -38.97 -64.56
N LEU A 181 -13.02 -38.06 -65.32
CA LEU A 181 -12.71 -36.63 -65.25
C LEU A 181 -13.13 -36.01 -63.91
N GLN A 182 -14.30 -36.42 -63.38
CA GLN A 182 -14.78 -35.96 -62.08
C GLN A 182 -13.99 -36.55 -60.92
N GLU A 183 -13.51 -37.79 -61.02
CA GLU A 183 -12.60 -38.39 -60.03
C GLU A 183 -11.26 -37.65 -59.97
N MET A 184 -10.68 -37.30 -61.12
CA MET A 184 -9.45 -36.50 -61.17
C MET A 184 -9.65 -35.10 -60.58
N ALA A 185 -10.74 -34.41 -60.91
CA ALA A 185 -11.07 -33.11 -60.35
C ALA A 185 -11.26 -33.17 -58.82
N LYS A 186 -11.92 -34.21 -58.32
CA LYS A 186 -12.07 -34.46 -56.88
C LYS A 186 -10.73 -34.68 -56.20
N GLN A 187 -9.86 -35.53 -56.75
CA GLN A 187 -8.51 -35.75 -56.20
C GLN A 187 -7.66 -34.48 -56.20
N GLN A 188 -7.78 -33.66 -57.25
CA GLN A 188 -7.07 -32.38 -57.32
C GLN A 188 -7.56 -31.40 -56.24
N SER A 189 -8.88 -31.26 -56.07
CA SER A 189 -9.47 -30.42 -55.02
C SER A 189 -9.07 -30.86 -53.61
N ILE A 190 -8.97 -32.18 -53.36
CA ILE A 190 -8.47 -32.73 -52.08
C ILE A 190 -7.00 -32.35 -51.86
N ARG A 191 -6.16 -32.42 -52.90
CA ARG A 191 -4.74 -32.02 -52.80
C ARG A 191 -4.58 -30.53 -52.53
N GLU A 192 -5.30 -29.69 -53.26
CA GLU A 192 -5.30 -28.23 -53.10
C GLU A 192 -5.75 -27.84 -51.68
N SER A 193 -6.86 -28.43 -51.20
CA SER A 193 -7.36 -28.20 -49.84
C SER A 193 -6.34 -28.62 -48.78
N ARG A 194 -5.61 -29.73 -48.97
CA ARG A 194 -4.57 -30.17 -48.04
C ARG A 194 -3.40 -29.20 -47.96
N VAL A 195 -2.93 -28.69 -49.11
CA VAL A 195 -1.85 -27.69 -49.17
C VAL A 195 -2.28 -26.41 -48.48
N GLU A 196 -3.52 -25.98 -48.71
CA GLU A 196 -4.07 -24.77 -48.12
C GLU A 196 -4.24 -24.87 -46.60
N ILE A 197 -4.73 -26.02 -46.10
CA ILE A 197 -4.78 -26.33 -44.66
C ILE A 197 -3.39 -26.22 -44.02
N GLU A 198 -2.34 -26.78 -44.65
CA GLU A 198 -0.98 -26.66 -44.11
C GLU A 198 -0.44 -25.24 -44.17
N ARG A 199 -0.75 -24.48 -45.23
CA ARG A 199 -0.37 -23.06 -45.38
C ARG A 199 -0.95 -22.24 -44.23
N ILE A 200 -2.26 -22.33 -44.00
CA ILE A 200 -2.96 -21.59 -42.95
C ILE A 200 -2.45 -22.00 -41.56
N ARG A 201 -2.21 -23.29 -41.31
CA ARG A 201 -1.64 -23.76 -40.03
C ARG A 201 -0.27 -23.15 -39.73
N LYS A 202 0.62 -23.07 -40.74
CA LYS A 202 1.93 -22.42 -40.59
C LYS A 202 1.79 -20.93 -40.33
N GLU A 203 0.87 -20.26 -41.02
CA GLU A 203 0.60 -18.84 -40.82
C GLU A 203 0.07 -18.53 -39.41
N VAL A 204 -0.86 -19.35 -38.90
CA VAL A 204 -1.35 -19.27 -37.51
C VAL A 204 -0.20 -19.47 -36.52
N GLN A 205 0.67 -20.47 -36.73
CA GLN A 205 1.82 -20.71 -35.86
C GLN A 205 2.78 -19.51 -35.83
N GLN A 206 3.05 -18.90 -36.99
CA GLN A 206 3.90 -17.71 -37.06
C GLN A 206 3.30 -16.55 -36.26
N LYS A 207 2.00 -16.26 -36.47
CA LYS A 207 1.33 -15.18 -35.72
C LYS A 207 1.27 -15.45 -34.22
N GLN A 208 1.14 -16.71 -33.80
CA GLN A 208 1.22 -17.09 -32.39
C GLN A 208 2.63 -16.85 -31.79
N MET A 209 3.68 -17.02 -32.59
CA MET A 209 5.03 -16.65 -32.17
C MET A 209 5.19 -15.13 -32.04
N ASP A 210 4.62 -14.36 -32.97
CA ASP A 210 4.61 -12.89 -32.89
C ASP A 210 3.90 -12.40 -31.61
N LEU A 211 2.80 -13.05 -31.20
CA LEU A 211 2.12 -12.75 -29.94
C LEU A 211 3.03 -12.93 -28.71
N LYS A 212 3.79 -14.03 -28.64
CA LYS A 212 4.75 -14.27 -27.56
C LYS A 212 5.85 -13.21 -27.51
N GLN A 213 6.28 -12.73 -28.67
CA GLN A 213 7.24 -11.62 -28.74
C GLN A 213 6.62 -10.32 -28.21
N PHE A 214 5.37 -10.04 -28.54
CA PHE A 214 4.67 -8.88 -27.99
C PHE A 214 4.47 -8.98 -26.47
N GLU A 215 4.15 -10.16 -25.93
CA GLU A 215 4.05 -10.38 -24.47
C GLU A 215 5.37 -10.08 -23.76
N THR A 216 6.48 -10.55 -24.33
CA THR A 216 7.83 -10.30 -23.80
C THR A 216 8.14 -8.80 -23.81
N LYS A 217 7.91 -8.13 -24.95
CA LYS A 217 8.12 -6.68 -25.08
C LYS A 217 7.23 -5.87 -24.12
N LEU A 218 5.99 -6.31 -23.90
CA LEU A 218 5.06 -5.64 -23.00
C LEU A 218 5.50 -5.77 -21.53
N SER A 219 6.03 -6.92 -21.14
CA SER A 219 6.63 -7.13 -19.81
C SER A 219 7.84 -6.21 -19.58
N GLU A 220 8.73 -6.10 -20.57
CA GLU A 220 9.88 -5.19 -20.52
C GLU A 220 9.45 -3.73 -20.35
N LEU A 221 8.53 -3.26 -21.18
CA LEU A 221 8.00 -1.89 -21.10
C LEU A 221 7.27 -1.62 -19.78
N GLN A 222 6.55 -2.59 -19.22
CA GLN A 222 5.92 -2.45 -17.90
C GLN A 222 6.95 -2.30 -16.78
N ASN A 223 8.08 -3.01 -16.86
CA ASN A 223 9.17 -2.89 -15.90
C ASN A 223 9.82 -1.50 -16.00
N GLU A 224 10.07 -1.00 -17.21
CA GLU A 224 10.59 0.35 -17.45
C GLU A 224 9.63 1.42 -16.93
N PHE A 225 8.33 1.31 -17.25
CA PHE A 225 7.30 2.23 -16.77
C PHE A 225 7.28 2.30 -15.24
N THR A 226 7.33 1.15 -14.58
CA THR A 226 7.35 1.04 -13.12
C THR A 226 8.62 1.66 -12.53
N TYR A 227 9.77 1.44 -13.17
CA TYR A 227 11.04 2.00 -12.75
C TYR A 227 11.04 3.53 -12.83
N ILE A 228 10.64 4.09 -13.97
CA ILE A 228 10.57 5.54 -14.18
C ILE A 228 9.56 6.16 -13.20
N SER A 229 8.41 5.53 -12.99
CA SER A 229 7.40 6.00 -12.04
C SER A 229 7.95 6.07 -10.61
N LYS A 230 8.72 5.07 -10.17
CA LYS A 230 9.37 5.08 -8.84
C LYS A 230 10.37 6.21 -8.70
N ILE A 231 11.13 6.53 -9.75
CA ILE A 231 12.07 7.67 -9.74
C ILE A 231 11.29 8.98 -9.60
N GLU A 232 10.22 9.16 -10.38
CA GLU A 232 9.46 10.42 -10.36
C GLU A 232 8.77 10.64 -9.00
N ILE A 233 8.23 9.59 -8.39
CA ILE A 233 7.66 9.66 -7.03
C ILE A 233 8.72 10.11 -6.02
N ARG A 234 9.93 9.54 -6.06
CA ARG A 234 11.02 9.92 -5.15
C ARG A 234 11.42 11.39 -5.36
N LYS A 235 11.54 11.83 -6.60
CA LYS A 235 11.85 13.21 -6.95
C LYS A 235 10.79 14.18 -6.42
N ASN A 236 9.52 13.87 -6.62
CA ASN A 236 8.40 14.67 -6.10
C ASN A 236 8.40 14.74 -4.56
N ASN A 237 8.68 13.62 -3.88
CA ASN A 237 8.78 13.61 -2.42
C ASN A 237 9.93 14.49 -1.90
N VAL A 238 11.10 14.43 -2.55
CA VAL A 238 12.23 15.31 -2.21
C VAL A 238 11.88 16.77 -2.45
N GLN A 239 11.19 17.08 -3.55
CA GLN A 239 10.74 18.43 -3.85
C GLN A 239 9.73 18.95 -2.82
N MET A 240 8.70 18.15 -2.47
CA MET A 240 7.72 18.53 -1.45
C MET A 240 8.37 18.78 -0.09
N GLU A 241 9.34 17.95 0.30
CA GLU A 241 10.07 18.13 1.57
C GLU A 241 10.91 19.42 1.55
N ALA A 242 11.58 19.72 0.42
CA ALA A 242 12.30 20.98 0.26
C ALA A 242 11.36 22.20 0.30
N GLU A 243 10.18 22.11 -0.32
CA GLU A 243 9.15 23.17 -0.27
C GLU A 243 8.60 23.35 1.15
N LYS A 244 8.37 22.26 1.89
CA LYS A 244 7.96 22.30 3.29
C LYS A 244 9.00 22.99 4.16
N GLN A 245 10.28 22.64 4.01
CA GLN A 245 11.39 23.29 4.72
C GLN A 245 11.48 24.80 4.37
N LEU A 246 11.25 25.17 3.10
CA LEU A 246 11.18 26.58 2.70
C LEU A 246 10.01 27.33 3.34
N ILE A 247 8.84 26.69 3.47
CA ILE A 247 7.68 27.26 4.15
C ILE A 247 7.96 27.43 5.64
N GLU A 248 8.55 26.42 6.30
CA GLU A 248 8.95 26.48 7.71
C GLU A 248 9.99 27.57 7.95
N PHE A 249 11.00 27.68 7.08
CA PHE A 249 11.99 28.75 7.12
C PHE A 249 11.36 30.14 6.97
N ARG A 250 10.45 30.32 6.00
CA ARG A 250 9.70 31.58 5.83
C ARG A 250 8.86 31.89 7.07
N LYS A 251 8.20 30.90 7.66
CA LYS A 251 7.42 31.05 8.90
C LYS A 251 8.31 31.44 10.08
N GLY A 252 9.48 30.83 10.22
CA GLY A 252 10.49 31.17 11.24
C GLY A 252 11.10 32.57 11.08
N ILE A 253 11.23 33.06 9.84
CA ILE A 253 11.62 34.45 9.57
C ILE A 253 10.49 35.42 9.96
N SER A 254 9.21 35.08 9.73
CA SER A 254 8.09 35.92 10.14
C SER A 254 7.86 35.96 11.66
N THR A 255 8.20 34.92 12.41
CA THR A 255 8.14 34.94 13.88
C THR A 255 9.30 35.70 14.51
N THR A 256 10.48 35.73 13.87
CA THR A 256 11.63 36.52 14.32
C THR A 256 11.55 38.01 13.94
N LYS A 257 10.73 38.39 12.96
CA LYS A 257 10.47 39.80 12.63
C LYS A 257 9.70 40.58 13.71
N ASN A 258 9.08 39.90 14.68
CA ASN A 258 8.46 40.57 15.85
C ASN A 258 9.41 40.66 17.07
N GLN A 259 10.67 40.24 16.96
CA GLN A 259 11.69 40.39 18.01
C GLN A 259 12.77 41.42 17.65
N SER A 260 12.54 42.28 16.65
CA SER A 260 13.49 43.31 16.23
C SER A 260 13.46 44.57 17.09
N TYR A 261 13.49 44.44 18.42
CA TYR A 261 13.80 45.57 19.31
C TYR A 261 15.26 45.62 19.78
N ASN A 262 16.11 44.65 19.40
CA ASN A 262 17.52 44.60 19.86
C ASN A 262 18.59 44.46 18.75
N VAL A 263 18.24 44.48 17.47
CA VAL A 263 19.24 44.29 16.38
C VAL A 263 19.92 45.61 15.96
N SER A 264 19.44 46.76 16.42
CA SER A 264 20.07 48.06 16.10
C SER A 264 21.37 48.33 16.87
N GLN A 265 21.74 47.53 17.87
CA GLN A 265 23.00 47.74 18.61
C GLN A 265 24.23 47.03 18.00
N MET A 266 24.05 46.11 17.05
CA MET A 266 25.15 45.34 16.45
C MET A 266 25.57 45.84 15.06
N ARG A 267 24.83 46.78 14.45
CA ARG A 267 25.17 47.33 13.12
C ARG A 267 26.24 48.42 13.13
N ASP A 268 26.54 49.01 14.29
CA ASP A 268 27.49 50.12 14.38
C ASP A 268 28.95 49.67 14.59
N MET A 269 29.21 48.38 14.82
CA MET A 269 30.58 47.87 15.00
C MET A 269 31.30 47.41 13.71
N PHE A 270 30.61 47.36 12.57
CA PHE A 270 31.19 46.80 11.34
C PHE A 270 31.49 47.82 10.23
N LYS A 271 31.30 49.12 10.48
CA LYS A 271 31.51 50.17 9.47
C LYS A 271 32.96 50.66 9.29
N GLU A 272 33.95 50.13 10.01
CA GLU A 272 35.33 50.65 9.97
C GLU A 272 36.37 49.75 9.29
N ARG A 273 35.99 48.69 8.55
CA ARG A 273 36.99 47.81 7.88
C ARG A 273 36.77 47.53 6.39
N GLU A 274 36.07 48.41 5.68
CA GLU A 274 36.02 48.38 4.21
C GLU A 274 36.94 49.46 3.60
N THR A 275 38.24 49.30 3.77
CA THR A 275 39.22 49.90 2.86
C THR A 275 40.37 48.92 2.71
N ASN A 276 40.34 48.12 1.65
CA ASN A 276 41.48 47.72 0.82
C ASN A 276 41.01 46.67 -0.20
N LEU A 277 41.02 47.08 -1.48
CA LEU A 277 41.59 46.39 -2.67
C LEU A 277 41.22 44.90 -2.85
N GLU A 278 40.87 44.34 -4.01
CA GLU A 278 40.81 44.75 -5.41
C GLU A 278 40.34 43.47 -6.16
N MET A 279 39.65 43.65 -7.29
CA MET A 279 39.85 42.93 -8.55
C MET A 279 40.00 41.39 -8.53
N ILE A 280 39.00 40.72 -9.10
CA ILE A 280 39.10 39.33 -9.58
C ILE A 280 40.02 39.29 -10.82
N PRO A 281 40.92 38.30 -10.94
CA PRO A 281 41.38 37.86 -12.25
C PRO A 281 41.06 36.38 -12.52
N GLU A 282 40.47 36.14 -13.68
CA GLU A 282 40.47 34.85 -14.37
C GLU A 282 41.90 34.43 -14.70
N ARG A 283 42.25 33.14 -14.48
CA ARG A 283 43.12 32.32 -15.36
C ARG A 283 43.35 30.90 -14.82
N LEU A 284 43.21 29.93 -15.73
CA LEU A 284 43.98 28.67 -15.88
C LEU A 284 43.79 27.59 -14.79
N ARG A 285 43.01 26.54 -15.06
CA ARG A 285 43.43 25.21 -15.59
C ARG A 285 44.62 24.56 -14.89
N ASP A 286 44.34 23.36 -14.41
CA ASP A 286 45.21 22.19 -14.20
C ASP A 286 46.51 22.40 -13.41
N GLN A 287 46.55 21.91 -12.18
CA GLN A 287 47.39 20.76 -11.80
C GLN A 287 47.21 20.43 -10.31
N SER A 288 47.19 19.12 -10.08
CA SER A 288 47.21 18.42 -8.80
C SER A 288 48.36 18.83 -7.90
N GLU A 289 48.09 19.06 -6.62
CA GLU A 289 49.00 18.68 -5.54
C GLU A 289 48.23 18.55 -4.22
N VAL A 290 48.59 17.51 -3.46
CA VAL A 290 47.89 16.98 -2.28
C VAL A 290 48.42 17.66 -1.01
N ILE A 291 47.59 17.65 0.05
CA ILE A 291 47.87 17.69 1.52
C ILE A 291 47.68 19.09 2.17
N ALA A 292 47.03 19.31 3.33
CA ALA A 292 46.67 18.47 4.49
C ALA A 292 45.27 18.84 5.06
N ILE A 293 44.56 17.86 5.63
CA ILE A 293 43.41 18.10 6.51
C ILE A 293 43.93 18.13 7.96
N PRO A 294 43.78 19.24 8.71
CA PRO A 294 43.85 19.20 10.16
C PRO A 294 42.50 18.74 10.72
N SER A 295 42.53 17.58 11.35
CA SER A 295 41.47 17.02 12.19
C SER A 295 40.99 18.02 13.25
N SER A 296 39.71 18.40 13.23
CA SER A 296 38.94 18.80 14.43
C SER A 296 37.51 19.20 14.09
N ILE A 297 36.65 18.21 13.84
CA ILE A 297 35.22 18.38 14.13
C ILE A 297 34.77 17.16 14.94
N MET A 298 34.48 17.40 16.22
CA MET A 298 33.92 16.41 17.12
C MET A 298 32.62 15.87 16.53
N ARG A 299 32.54 14.55 16.35
CA ARG A 299 31.27 13.87 16.10
C ARG A 299 30.38 14.04 17.33
N MET A 300 29.33 14.84 17.21
CA MET A 300 28.19 14.71 18.13
C MET A 300 27.54 13.33 17.92
N GLN A 301 27.32 12.62 19.01
CA GLN A 301 26.64 11.33 19.05
C GLN A 301 25.23 11.45 18.46
N ARG A 302 24.83 10.50 17.62
CA ARG A 302 23.44 10.35 17.17
C ARG A 302 22.54 10.06 18.39
N PRO A 303 21.31 10.59 18.43
CA PRO A 303 20.32 10.14 19.41
C PRO A 303 20.04 8.65 19.19
N GLN A 304 20.08 7.86 20.26
CA GLN A 304 19.53 6.51 20.24
C GLN A 304 18.01 6.61 20.15
N ILE A 305 17.45 6.05 19.08
CA ILE A 305 16.00 5.81 18.98
C ILE A 305 15.77 4.44 19.60
N GLU A 306 15.19 4.41 20.80
CA GLU A 306 14.61 3.19 21.37
C GLU A 306 13.38 2.83 20.55
N ILE A 307 13.47 1.74 19.79
CA ILE A 307 12.30 1.11 19.16
C ILE A 307 11.64 0.28 20.26
N ASN A 308 10.49 0.75 20.73
CA ASN A 308 9.63 -0.01 21.63
C ASN A 308 9.05 -1.21 20.85
N ASP A 309 9.68 -2.37 21.00
CA ASP A 309 9.17 -3.66 20.58
C ASP A 309 8.05 -4.10 21.55
N ARG A 310 6.82 -3.65 21.32
CA ARG A 310 5.60 -4.29 21.86
C ARG A 310 4.41 -4.10 20.92
N TYR A 311 4.21 -5.07 20.03
CA TYR A 311 2.88 -5.51 19.64
C TYR A 311 2.90 -7.03 19.52
N ASP A 312 2.28 -7.67 20.51
CA ASP A 312 1.98 -9.09 20.61
C ASP A 312 0.81 -9.48 19.67
N ASP A 313 0.85 -10.75 19.24
CA ASP A 313 -0.28 -11.66 19.08
C ASP A 313 -1.36 -11.42 18.01
N TYR A 314 -0.94 -11.44 16.74
CA TYR A 314 -1.71 -12.11 15.69
C TYR A 314 -0.83 -13.15 14.99
N GLN A 315 -1.18 -14.43 15.11
CA GLN A 315 -0.60 -15.50 14.32
C GLN A 315 -1.06 -15.35 12.86
N GLU A 316 -0.39 -14.47 12.10
CA GLU A 316 -0.53 -14.42 10.66
C GLU A 316 0.08 -15.69 10.05
N VAL A 317 -0.76 -16.50 9.41
CA VAL A 317 -0.34 -17.63 8.60
C VAL A 317 0.38 -17.08 7.38
N LYS A 318 1.70 -16.91 7.50
CA LYS A 318 2.55 -16.40 6.42
C LYS A 318 2.46 -17.28 5.17
N THR A 319 2.20 -16.64 4.04
CA THR A 319 2.19 -17.26 2.72
C THR A 319 3.56 -17.88 2.39
N PRO A 320 3.63 -18.88 1.49
CA PRO A 320 4.92 -19.48 1.08
C PRO A 320 5.93 -18.44 0.55
N ILE A 321 5.43 -17.38 -0.08
CA ILE A 321 6.23 -16.26 -0.59
C ILE A 321 6.81 -15.45 0.58
N GLU A 322 6.01 -15.11 1.60
CA GLU A 322 6.50 -14.39 2.79
C GLU A 322 7.52 -15.20 3.59
N LYS A 323 7.34 -16.53 3.68
CA LYS A 323 8.35 -17.42 4.28
C LYS A 323 9.67 -17.38 3.52
N THR A 324 9.61 -17.32 2.19
CA THR A 324 10.79 -17.22 1.32
C THR A 324 11.48 -15.86 1.47
N ILE A 325 10.71 -14.79 1.55
CA ILE A 325 11.21 -13.42 1.78
C ILE A 325 11.90 -13.32 3.15
N ASP A 326 11.29 -13.87 4.20
CA ASP A 326 11.86 -13.86 5.55
C ASP A 326 13.13 -14.71 5.65
N GLN A 327 13.18 -15.87 5.01
CA GLN A 327 14.39 -16.69 4.91
C GLN A 327 15.51 -15.93 4.19
N THR A 328 15.19 -15.28 3.08
CA THR A 328 16.15 -14.48 2.31
C THR A 328 16.66 -13.28 3.13
N ARG A 329 15.76 -12.60 3.86
CA ARG A 329 16.12 -11.48 4.74
C ARG A 329 17.05 -11.93 5.86
N LYS A 330 16.78 -13.08 6.50
CA LYS A 330 17.65 -13.64 7.55
C LYS A 330 19.04 -14.02 7.02
N ILE A 331 19.12 -14.59 5.82
CA ILE A 331 20.40 -14.94 5.18
C ILE A 331 21.21 -13.66 4.90
N LEU A 332 20.58 -12.64 4.31
CA LEU A 332 21.22 -11.37 4.03
C LEU A 332 21.68 -10.64 5.30
N SER A 333 20.88 -10.63 6.35
CA SER A 333 21.29 -10.03 7.64
C SER A 333 22.50 -10.74 8.24
N ARG A 334 22.57 -12.09 8.16
CA ARG A 334 23.76 -12.85 8.60
C ARG A 334 24.98 -12.55 7.74
N GLN A 335 24.83 -12.47 6.41
CA GLN A 335 25.93 -12.13 5.51
C GLN A 335 26.45 -10.72 5.73
N LEU A 336 25.56 -9.75 5.97
CA LEU A 336 25.94 -8.38 6.30
C LEU A 336 26.65 -8.28 7.65
N SER A 337 26.18 -9.04 8.66
CA SER A 337 26.87 -9.11 9.95
C SER A 337 28.27 -9.72 9.82
N GLN A 338 28.42 -10.81 9.06
CA GLN A 338 29.71 -11.42 8.79
C GLN A 338 30.63 -10.50 7.99
N ALA A 339 30.10 -9.78 7.00
CA ALA A 339 30.86 -8.79 6.23
C ALA A 339 31.31 -7.59 7.09
N SER A 340 30.50 -7.19 8.07
CA SER A 340 30.89 -6.16 9.06
C SER A 340 32.03 -6.66 9.94
N ILE A 341 31.94 -7.88 10.47
CA ILE A 341 32.98 -8.48 11.31
C ILE A 341 34.30 -8.62 10.52
N LEU A 342 34.24 -9.07 9.26
CA LEU A 342 35.42 -9.16 8.39
C LEU A 342 36.01 -7.79 8.04
N ARG A 343 35.17 -6.75 7.93
CA ARG A 343 35.65 -5.37 7.76
C ARG A 343 36.38 -4.91 9.02
N ASP A 344 35.83 -5.16 10.20
CA ASP A 344 36.41 -4.71 11.47
C ASP A 344 37.70 -5.47 11.83
N GLN A 345 37.85 -6.73 11.40
CA GLN A 345 39.09 -7.51 11.52
C GLN A 345 40.22 -7.06 10.57
N LYS A 346 39.93 -6.28 9.53
CA LYS A 346 40.94 -5.76 8.59
C LYS A 346 41.58 -4.45 9.06
N TYR A 347 41.08 -3.88 10.15
CA TYR A 347 41.57 -2.63 10.77
C TYR A 347 42.17 -2.85 12.17
N ILE A 348 42.46 -4.11 12.53
CA ILE A 348 43.37 -4.53 13.61
C ILE A 348 44.59 -5.14 12.94
#